data_AF-A0AAD6RV60-F1
#
_entry.id   AF-A0AAD6RV60-F1
#
_cell.length_a   1.000
_cell.length_b   1.000
_cell.length_c   1.000
_cell.angle_alpha   90.00
_cell.angle_beta   90.00
_cell.angle_gamma   90.00
#
_symmetry.space_group_name_H-M   'P 1'
#
loop_
_entity.id
_entity.type
_entity.pdbx_description
1 polymer ?
#
loop_
_entity_poly.entity_id
_entity_poly.type
_entity_poly.pdbx_seq_one_letter_code
_entity_poly.pdbx_strand_id
1 'polypeptide(L)'
;MPIWLSWKRVIFEKRGAYVSLLFIPPAIAAFIWLRRSRHLCRFLKSLWPAKTYKTYRSALQEDQYWTTATMYGHRLQRSDARFSGSKGATESAIQVVTSYIPALLPRYRQKERKATPEYFLSLRSLCKWHRMVFPGPGHPNISQASKLREGFSLEDRQEIHRISRMRSDELVFGAKAKWKPKYRNIWRKWLTREDRKLEIIFRKNELVD
;
A
#
# COMPACT_ATOMS: atom_id res chain seq x y z
N MET A 1 7.12 9.72 30.05
CA MET A 1 6.85 11.13 29.69
C MET A 1 7.53 11.43 28.36
N PRO A 2 6.82 11.81 27.28
CA PRO A 2 7.43 11.94 25.96
C PRO A 2 8.02 13.34 25.72
N ILE A 3 9.25 13.37 25.22
CA ILE A 3 10.18 14.51 25.03
C ILE A 3 9.79 15.40 23.83
N TRP A 4 8.51 15.74 23.67
CA TRP A 4 8.01 16.46 22.47
C TRP A 4 7.71 17.96 22.69
N LEU A 5 8.29 18.57 23.72
CA LEU A 5 8.10 19.99 24.03
C LEU A 5 9.42 20.74 24.14
N SER A 6 10.17 20.91 23.04
CA SER A 6 11.14 22.01 22.95
C SER A 6 11.66 22.26 21.53
N TRP A 7 10.82 22.75 20.62
CA TRP A 7 11.28 23.26 19.31
C TRP A 7 10.54 24.54 18.90
N LYS A 8 10.29 25.44 19.86
CA LYS A 8 9.89 26.82 19.59
C LYS A 8 11.07 27.76 19.85
N ARG A 9 11.91 27.97 18.85
CA ARG A 9 12.72 29.19 18.60
C ARG A 9 13.85 28.84 17.63
N VAL A 10 13.60 28.98 16.33
CA VAL A 10 14.66 29.35 15.38
C VAL A 10 14.04 30.23 14.29
N ILE A 11 14.21 31.54 14.50
CA ILE A 11 14.53 32.59 13.51
C ILE A 11 13.50 32.85 12.41
N PHE A 12 12.75 33.94 12.63
CA PHE A 12 12.07 34.72 11.61
C PHE A 12 12.83 36.05 11.51
N GLU A 13 13.73 36.21 10.53
CA GLU A 13 14.35 37.51 10.28
C GLU A 13 14.71 37.74 8.80
N LYS A 14 13.92 38.63 8.20
CA LYS A 14 14.22 39.68 7.20
C LYS A 14 14.36 39.41 5.69
N ARG A 15 13.83 40.45 5.00
CA ARG A 15 14.04 40.99 3.64
C ARG A 15 13.15 40.34 2.55
N GLY A 16 12.25 41.04 1.86
CA GLY A 16 12.22 42.45 1.49
C GLY A 16 13.05 42.66 0.23
N ALA A 17 12.52 42.28 -0.95
CA ALA A 17 13.06 42.64 -2.26
C ALA A 17 11.98 42.50 -3.35
N TYR A 18 11.63 43.64 -3.93
CA TYR A 18 10.98 43.78 -5.24
C TYR A 18 12.04 43.50 -6.32
N VAL A 19 11.83 42.56 -7.26
CA VAL A 19 12.52 42.54 -8.57
C VAL A 19 11.69 41.73 -9.59
N SER A 20 11.21 42.47 -10.59
CA SER A 20 11.12 42.16 -12.03
C SER A 20 10.33 40.95 -12.55
N LEU A 21 9.28 41.27 -13.30
CA LEU A 21 8.65 40.46 -14.35
C LEU A 21 9.70 40.12 -15.44
N LEU A 22 10.39 39.00 -15.27
CA LEU A 22 11.27 38.44 -16.29
C LEU A 22 10.57 37.27 -17.00
N PHE A 23 10.38 37.48 -18.30
CA PHE A 23 10.48 36.50 -19.39
C PHE A 23 10.55 35.04 -18.94
N ILE A 24 9.42 34.32 -19.04
CA ILE A 24 9.34 32.90 -18.72
C ILE A 24 10.00 32.10 -19.86
N PRO A 25 11.14 31.41 -19.65
CA PRO A 25 11.77 30.61 -20.68
C PRO A 25 10.85 29.45 -21.13
N PRO A 26 10.83 29.10 -22.44
CA PRO A 26 9.89 28.14 -23.02
C PRO A 26 9.93 26.74 -22.39
N ALA A 27 11.03 26.37 -21.72
CA ALA A 27 11.14 25.13 -20.96
C ALA A 27 10.17 25.05 -19.75
N ILE A 28 9.81 26.18 -19.14
CA ILE A 28 8.86 26.23 -18.02
C ILE A 28 7.41 26.07 -18.52
N ALA A 29 7.11 26.57 -19.74
CA ALA A 29 5.82 26.35 -20.39
C ALA A 29 5.56 24.87 -20.69
N ALA A 30 6.59 24.12 -21.10
CA ALA A 30 6.51 22.67 -21.31
C ALA A 30 6.19 21.91 -20.00
N PHE A 31 6.74 22.36 -18.86
CA PHE A 31 6.47 21.76 -17.54
C PHE A 31 5.05 22.05 -17.04
N ILE A 32 4.51 23.24 -17.34
CA ILE A 32 3.11 23.60 -17.04
C ILE A 32 2.14 22.77 -17.91
N TRP A 33 2.50 22.52 -19.18
CA TRP A 33 1.73 21.64 -20.07
C TRP A 33 1.74 20.17 -19.60
N LEU A 34 2.89 19.66 -19.16
CA LEU A 34 3.02 18.31 -18.61
C LEU A 34 2.22 18.11 -17.30
N ARG A 35 2.11 19.17 -16.48
CA ARG A 35 1.34 19.13 -15.22
C ARG A 35 -0.17 19.15 -15.45
N ARG A 36 -0.65 19.75 -16.56
CA ARG A 36 -2.05 19.74 -17.00
C ARG A 36 -2.47 18.38 -17.58
N SER A 37 -1.50 17.56 -17.99
CA SER A 37 -1.68 16.20 -18.53
C SER A 37 -2.17 15.15 -17.52
N ARG A 38 -2.10 15.44 -16.20
CA ARG A 38 -2.69 14.54 -15.18
C ARG A 38 -4.22 14.49 -15.21
N HIS A 39 -4.89 15.52 -15.73
CA HIS A 39 -6.34 15.51 -15.95
C HIS A 39 -6.73 14.69 -17.19
N LEU A 40 -5.89 14.68 -18.22
CA LEU A 40 -6.05 13.83 -19.41
C LEU A 40 -6.00 12.34 -19.05
N CYS A 41 -5.09 11.90 -18.18
CA CYS A 41 -5.05 10.49 -17.75
C CYS A 41 -6.27 10.06 -16.91
N ARG A 42 -6.93 10.97 -16.17
CA ARG A 42 -8.19 10.65 -15.47
C ARG A 42 -9.36 10.55 -16.43
N PHE A 43 -9.41 11.44 -17.44
CA PHE A 43 -10.40 11.38 -18.51
C PHE A 43 -10.23 10.12 -19.37
N LEU A 44 -8.99 9.72 -19.68
CA LEU A 44 -8.71 8.47 -20.39
C LEU A 44 -9.05 7.21 -19.58
N LYS A 45 -8.96 7.27 -18.23
CA LYS A 45 -9.43 6.16 -17.37
C LYS A 45 -10.95 6.07 -17.27
N SER A 46 -11.72 7.16 -17.45
CA SER A 46 -13.18 7.07 -17.56
C SER A 46 -13.65 6.63 -18.94
N LEU A 47 -12.77 6.69 -19.95
CA LEU A 47 -13.00 6.12 -21.28
C LEU A 47 -12.70 4.62 -21.35
N TRP A 48 -12.03 4.05 -20.34
CA TRP A 48 -11.97 2.60 -20.19
C TRP A 48 -13.22 2.13 -19.45
N PRO A 49 -14.15 1.43 -20.12
CA PRO A 49 -15.34 0.92 -19.48
C PRO A 49 -14.90 0.07 -18.29
N ALA A 50 -15.38 0.42 -17.10
CA ALA A 50 -15.32 -0.46 -15.94
C ALA A 50 -15.78 -1.84 -16.44
N LYS A 51 -15.00 -2.89 -16.14
CA LYS A 51 -15.37 -4.27 -16.49
C LYS A 51 -16.71 -4.57 -15.81
N THR A 52 -17.79 -4.25 -16.49
CA THR A 52 -19.10 -4.79 -16.23
C THR A 52 -18.91 -6.28 -16.44
N TYR A 53 -18.94 -7.02 -15.34
CA TYR A 53 -19.10 -8.47 -15.41
C TYR A 53 -20.29 -8.66 -16.36
N LYS A 54 -20.05 -9.31 -17.50
CA LYS A 54 -21.09 -9.54 -18.49
C LYS A 54 -22.12 -10.45 -17.82
N THR A 55 -23.13 -9.86 -17.22
CA THR A 55 -24.35 -10.57 -16.84
C THR A 55 -24.94 -11.12 -18.13
N TYR A 56 -25.36 -12.39 -18.12
CA TYR A 56 -25.97 -13.03 -19.28
C TYR A 56 -27.18 -12.20 -19.74
N ARG A 57 -27.40 -12.11 -21.06
CA ARG A 57 -28.47 -11.28 -21.62
C ARG A 57 -29.86 -11.89 -21.36
N SER A 58 -29.93 -13.20 -21.11
CA SER A 58 -31.13 -13.96 -20.80
C SER A 58 -30.81 -15.22 -19.99
N ALA A 59 -31.79 -15.79 -19.30
CA ALA A 59 -31.65 -17.04 -18.54
C ALA A 59 -31.24 -18.23 -19.43
N LEU A 60 -31.73 -18.26 -20.68
CA LEU A 60 -31.36 -19.30 -21.65
C LEU A 60 -29.86 -19.28 -22.00
N GLN A 61 -29.27 -18.08 -22.08
CA GLN A 61 -27.84 -17.93 -22.37
C GLN A 61 -26.96 -18.36 -21.18
N GLU A 62 -27.44 -18.16 -19.96
CA GLU A 62 -26.80 -18.65 -18.75
C GLU A 62 -26.82 -20.19 -18.71
N ASP A 63 -27.96 -20.81 -19.04
CA ASP A 63 -28.09 -22.27 -19.07
C ASP A 63 -27.20 -22.90 -20.16
N GLN A 64 -27.11 -22.27 -21.34
CA GLN A 64 -26.15 -22.66 -22.38
C GLN A 64 -24.69 -22.55 -21.92
N TYR A 65 -24.37 -21.53 -21.14
CA TYR A 65 -23.03 -21.41 -20.55
C TYR A 65 -22.76 -22.54 -19.57
N TRP A 66 -23.70 -22.86 -18.67
CA TRP A 66 -23.51 -23.92 -17.69
C TRP A 66 -23.40 -25.30 -18.34
N THR A 67 -24.24 -25.60 -19.34
CA THR A 67 -24.17 -26.86 -20.11
C THR A 67 -22.86 -27.00 -20.89
N THR A 68 -22.36 -25.92 -21.49
CA THR A 68 -21.04 -25.97 -22.14
C THR A 68 -19.91 -26.10 -21.12
N ALA A 69 -19.97 -25.38 -20.00
CA ALA A 69 -18.98 -25.46 -18.93
C ALA A 69 -18.90 -26.85 -18.30
N THR A 70 -20.03 -27.53 -18.08
CA THR A 70 -20.05 -28.92 -17.58
C THR A 70 -19.43 -29.89 -18.59
N MET A 71 -19.74 -29.76 -19.88
CA MET A 71 -19.09 -30.55 -20.94
C MET A 71 -17.57 -30.36 -20.96
N TYR A 72 -17.08 -29.12 -20.86
CA TYR A 72 -15.65 -28.85 -20.79
C TYR A 72 -15.01 -29.38 -19.49
N GLY A 73 -15.74 -29.30 -18.37
CA GLY A 73 -15.33 -29.88 -17.09
C GLY A 73 -15.08 -31.39 -17.20
N HIS A 74 -15.99 -32.14 -17.82
CA HIS A 74 -15.82 -33.57 -18.06
C HIS A 74 -14.65 -33.89 -18.99
N ARG A 75 -14.39 -33.04 -19.99
CA ARG A 75 -13.23 -33.21 -20.88
C ARG A 75 -11.91 -33.00 -20.14
N LEU A 76 -11.84 -32.00 -19.25
CA LEU A 76 -10.66 -31.75 -18.41
C LEU A 76 -10.46 -32.84 -17.35
N GLN A 77 -11.54 -33.41 -16.80
CA GLN A 77 -11.46 -34.56 -15.88
C GLN A 77 -10.82 -35.79 -16.53
N ARG A 78 -11.00 -36.02 -17.84
CA ARG A 78 -10.31 -37.10 -18.57
C ARG A 78 -8.79 -36.90 -18.68
N SER A 79 -8.31 -35.67 -18.47
CA SER A 79 -6.88 -35.34 -18.44
C SER A 79 -6.35 -35.18 -17.02
N ASP A 80 -7.17 -35.40 -15.99
CA ASP A 80 -6.68 -35.49 -14.62
C ASP A 80 -5.82 -36.76 -14.51
N ALA A 81 -4.56 -36.59 -14.11
CA ALA A 81 -3.60 -37.68 -13.93
C ALA A 81 -4.06 -38.72 -12.88
N ARG A 82 -5.11 -38.45 -12.12
CA ARG A 82 -5.79 -39.42 -11.24
C ARG A 82 -6.66 -40.43 -11.97
N PHE A 83 -7.01 -40.17 -13.23
CA PHE A 83 -7.92 -40.99 -14.04
C PHE A 83 -7.18 -41.81 -15.12
N SER A 84 -5.88 -42.05 -14.93
CA SER A 84 -5.10 -42.95 -15.78
C SER A 84 -5.57 -44.41 -15.63
N GLY A 85 -6.60 -44.76 -16.39
CA GLY A 85 -6.79 -46.10 -16.95
C GLY A 85 -7.19 -47.23 -15.99
N SER A 86 -8.42 -47.22 -15.46
CA SER A 86 -9.06 -48.45 -14.96
C SER A 86 -9.72 -49.25 -16.09
N LYS A 87 -8.94 -49.70 -17.07
CA LYS A 87 -9.37 -50.77 -17.98
C LYS A 87 -8.35 -51.89 -17.88
N GLY A 88 -8.48 -52.72 -16.84
CA GLY A 88 -7.74 -53.98 -16.74
C GLY A 88 -6.99 -54.26 -15.43
N ALA A 89 -7.17 -53.48 -14.36
CA ALA A 89 -6.67 -53.87 -13.04
C ALA A 89 -7.83 -54.44 -12.23
N THR A 90 -7.74 -55.73 -11.97
CA THR A 90 -8.46 -56.51 -10.96
C THR A 90 -8.82 -55.68 -9.72
N GLU A 91 -9.94 -56.05 -9.10
CA GLU A 91 -10.42 -55.66 -7.76
C GLU A 91 -9.42 -56.01 -6.64
N SER A 92 -8.14 -55.67 -6.83
CA SER A 92 -7.14 -55.66 -5.79
C SER A 92 -7.51 -54.53 -4.85
N ALA A 93 -8.01 -54.96 -3.68
CA ALA A 93 -8.32 -54.17 -2.50
C ALA A 93 -7.67 -52.79 -2.55
N ILE A 94 -8.50 -51.75 -2.64
CA ILE A 94 -8.08 -50.36 -2.49
C ILE A 94 -7.26 -50.32 -1.21
N GLN A 95 -5.93 -50.24 -1.33
CA GLN A 95 -5.07 -50.09 -0.17
C GLN A 95 -5.49 -48.78 0.45
N VAL A 96 -6.18 -48.86 1.59
CA VAL A 96 -6.48 -47.72 2.43
C VAL A 96 -5.11 -47.17 2.82
N VAL A 97 -4.69 -46.11 2.13
CA VAL A 97 -3.43 -45.42 2.41
C VAL A 97 -3.62 -44.78 3.78
N THR A 98 -3.22 -45.50 4.83
CA THR A 98 -3.40 -45.11 6.24
C THR A 98 -2.60 -43.87 6.60
N SER A 99 -1.57 -43.53 5.80
CA SER A 99 -0.82 -42.30 5.94
C SER A 99 -0.45 -41.74 4.56
N TYR A 100 -1.11 -40.65 4.20
CA TYR A 100 -0.67 -39.81 3.09
C TYR A 100 0.26 -38.74 3.66
N ILE A 101 1.55 -38.82 3.35
CA ILE A 101 2.48 -37.72 3.61
C ILE A 101 2.40 -36.81 2.38
N PRO A 102 1.75 -35.63 2.46
CA PRO A 102 1.73 -34.71 1.33
C PRO A 102 3.18 -34.37 0.98
N ALA A 103 3.52 -34.46 -0.30
CA ALA A 103 4.82 -34.03 -0.79
C ALA A 103 5.03 -32.58 -0.32
N LEU A 104 5.98 -32.39 0.60
CA LEU A 104 6.39 -31.06 1.03
C LEU A 104 6.69 -30.26 -0.23
N LEU A 105 6.09 -29.08 -0.34
CA LEU A 105 6.29 -28.21 -1.49
C LEU A 105 7.80 -28.14 -1.77
N PRO A 106 8.26 -28.49 -2.98
CA PRO A 106 9.68 -28.53 -3.28
C PRO A 106 10.37 -27.24 -2.83
N ARG A 107 11.61 -27.33 -2.35
CA ARG A 107 12.38 -26.18 -1.82
C ARG A 107 12.34 -24.93 -2.73
N TYR A 108 12.21 -25.09 -4.05
CA TYR A 108 12.05 -23.95 -4.97
C TYR A 108 10.77 -23.12 -4.76
N ARG A 109 9.73 -23.67 -4.11
CA ARG A 109 8.47 -22.99 -3.76
C ARG A 109 8.53 -22.32 -2.41
N GLN A 110 9.47 -22.71 -1.54
CA GLN A 110 9.89 -21.88 -0.43
C GLN A 110 10.69 -20.72 -1.03
N LYS A 111 9.97 -19.70 -1.52
CA LYS A 111 10.59 -18.40 -1.73
C LYS A 111 11.10 -18.00 -0.35
N GLU A 112 12.41 -18.15 -0.13
CA GLU A 112 13.09 -17.39 0.90
C GLU A 112 12.54 -15.99 0.78
N ARG A 113 11.82 -15.54 1.81
CA ARG A 113 11.33 -14.18 1.87
C ARG A 113 12.61 -13.37 1.89
N LYS A 114 13.08 -12.95 0.71
CA LYS A 114 14.24 -12.06 0.54
C LYS A 114 14.08 -11.03 1.63
N ALA A 115 15.06 -10.95 2.53
CA ALA A 115 15.05 -10.02 3.67
C ALA A 115 14.45 -8.72 3.14
N THR A 116 13.25 -8.38 3.62
CA THR A 116 12.41 -7.42 2.89
C THR A 116 13.22 -6.15 2.75
N PRO A 117 13.47 -5.67 1.52
CA PRO A 117 14.28 -4.49 1.32
C PRO A 117 13.72 -3.38 2.20
N GLU A 118 14.62 -2.60 2.80
CA GLU A 118 14.27 -1.51 3.70
C GLU A 118 13.05 -0.75 3.16
N TYR A 119 11.99 -0.68 3.95
CA TYR A 119 10.72 -0.15 3.45
C TYR A 119 10.88 1.31 3.06
N PHE A 120 10.78 1.57 1.76
CA PHE A 120 10.95 2.91 1.23
C PHE A 120 9.70 3.77 1.50
N LEU A 121 9.81 4.64 2.51
CA LEU A 121 8.81 5.67 2.78
C LEU A 121 9.17 6.96 2.03
N SER A 122 8.27 7.38 1.12
CA SER A 122 8.42 8.64 0.41
C SER A 122 8.29 9.84 1.37
N LEU A 123 9.15 10.86 1.20
CA LEU A 123 9.12 12.06 2.04
C LEU A 123 7.78 12.80 1.92
N ARG A 124 7.18 12.79 0.73
CA ARG A 124 5.85 13.37 0.48
C ARG A 124 4.76 12.66 1.28
N SER A 125 4.80 11.32 1.35
CA SER A 125 3.88 10.53 2.17
C SER A 125 4.03 10.86 3.66
N LEU A 126 5.26 11.08 4.12
CA LEU A 126 5.54 11.48 5.51
C LEU A 126 4.98 12.88 5.82
N CYS A 127 5.24 13.89 4.98
CA CYS A 127 4.64 15.22 5.12
C CYS A 127 3.10 15.14 5.13
N LYS A 128 2.53 14.34 4.23
CA LYS A 128 1.08 14.14 4.13
C LYS A 128 0.49 13.53 5.40
N TRP A 129 1.08 12.44 5.87
CA TRP A 129 0.69 11.79 7.12
C TRP A 129 0.76 12.78 8.29
N HIS A 130 1.83 13.57 8.38
CA HIS A 130 1.99 14.56 9.45
C HIS A 130 0.85 15.58 9.44
N ARG A 131 0.45 16.09 8.26
CA ARG A 131 -0.71 16.99 8.10
C ARG A 131 -2.04 16.34 8.52
N MET A 132 -2.18 15.04 8.32
CA MET A 132 -3.39 14.31 8.69
C MET A 132 -3.47 14.04 10.18
N VAL A 133 -2.34 13.80 10.85
CA VAL A 133 -2.28 13.36 12.25
C VAL A 133 -2.15 14.52 13.23
N PHE A 134 -1.36 15.54 12.90
CA PHE A 134 -1.09 16.66 13.79
C PHE A 134 -1.87 17.91 13.36
N PRO A 135 -2.59 18.57 14.27
CA PRO A 135 -3.26 19.84 13.97
C PRO A 135 -2.25 20.99 13.91
N GLY A 136 -2.65 22.09 13.26
CA GLY A 136 -1.90 23.35 13.22
C GLY A 136 -1.10 23.55 11.93
N PRO A 137 -0.52 24.74 11.71
CA PRO A 137 0.17 25.09 10.46
C PRO A 137 1.63 24.58 10.37
N GLY A 138 2.23 24.22 11.50
CA GLY A 138 3.64 23.80 11.59
C GLY A 138 3.84 22.37 11.09
N HIS A 139 3.95 22.19 9.77
CA HIS A 139 4.18 20.90 9.14
C HIS A 139 5.59 20.81 8.56
N PRO A 140 6.23 19.63 8.61
CA PRO A 140 7.61 19.49 8.17
C PRO A 140 7.74 19.74 6.66
N ASN A 141 8.79 20.48 6.28
CA ASN A 141 9.24 20.54 4.89
C ASN A 141 9.94 19.23 4.49
N ILE A 142 10.21 19.02 3.20
CA ILE A 142 10.85 17.81 2.67
C ILE A 142 12.21 17.54 3.33
N SER A 143 13.02 18.58 3.57
CA SER A 143 14.31 18.46 4.25
C SER A 143 14.17 17.98 5.71
N GLN A 144 13.20 18.55 6.45
CA GLN A 144 12.87 18.13 7.81
C GLN A 144 12.29 16.71 7.84
N ALA A 145 11.46 16.36 6.85
CA ALA A 145 10.89 15.04 6.69
C ALA A 145 11.95 13.95 6.45
N SER A 146 13.06 14.29 5.77
CA SER A 146 14.18 13.36 5.60
C SER A 146 14.80 12.98 6.95
N LYS A 147 15.09 13.98 7.79
CA LYS A 147 15.61 13.75 9.15
C LYS A 147 14.62 12.98 10.02
N LEU A 148 13.34 13.31 9.94
CA LEU A 148 12.29 12.59 10.69
C LEU A 148 12.18 11.12 10.25
N ARG A 149 12.38 10.81 8.96
CA ARG A 149 12.26 9.45 8.43
C ARG A 149 13.26 8.49 9.07
N GLU A 150 14.47 8.97 9.37
CA GLU A 150 15.55 8.16 9.98
C GLU A 150 15.17 7.66 11.38
N GLY A 151 14.40 8.45 12.14
CA GLY A 151 13.97 8.10 13.50
C GLY A 151 12.81 7.09 13.58
N PHE A 152 12.17 6.73 12.47
CA PHE A 152 11.03 5.80 12.46
C PHE A 152 11.47 4.36 12.22
N SER A 153 10.91 3.43 13.00
CA SER A 153 11.06 1.98 12.79
C SER A 153 10.47 1.52 11.46
N LEU A 154 10.81 0.30 11.03
CA LEU A 154 10.26 -0.28 9.80
C LEU A 154 8.72 -0.32 9.82
N GLU A 155 8.16 -0.76 10.95
CA GLU A 155 6.72 -0.85 11.16
C GLU A 155 6.06 0.54 11.19
N ASP A 156 6.71 1.52 11.81
CA ASP A 156 6.27 2.91 11.77
C ASP A 156 6.16 3.42 10.35
N ARG A 157 7.19 3.18 9.53
CA ARG A 157 7.20 3.63 8.14
C ARG A 157 6.06 2.99 7.35
N GLN A 158 5.78 1.70 7.57
CA GLN A 158 4.65 1.00 6.95
C GLN A 158 3.31 1.60 7.35
N GLU A 159 3.12 1.85 8.65
CA GLU A 159 1.86 2.39 9.16
C GLU A 159 1.65 3.85 8.73
N ILE A 160 2.71 4.67 8.79
CA ILE A 160 2.72 6.04 8.24
C ILE A 160 2.29 6.02 6.78
N HIS A 161 2.86 5.11 5.98
CA HIS A 161 2.48 5.00 4.57
C HIS A 161 1.01 4.55 4.42
N ARG A 162 0.56 3.56 5.19
CA ARG A 162 -0.84 3.09 5.19
C ARG A 162 -1.82 4.23 5.48
N ILE A 163 -1.58 5.00 6.55
CA ILE A 163 -2.41 6.14 6.93
C ILE A 163 -2.35 7.23 5.85
N SER A 164 -1.17 7.52 5.30
CA SER A 164 -1.01 8.53 4.23
C SER A 164 -1.83 8.20 2.98
N ARG A 165 -2.10 6.91 2.72
CA ARG A 165 -2.92 6.45 1.59
C ARG A 165 -4.43 6.56 1.83
N MET A 166 -4.89 6.73 3.06
CA MET A 166 -6.33 6.79 3.40
C MET A 166 -7.03 8.07 2.94
N ARG A 167 -6.28 9.07 2.46
CA ARG A 167 -6.83 10.33 1.94
C ARG A 167 -6.10 10.71 0.67
N SER A 168 -6.75 11.39 -0.28
CA SER A 168 -6.08 11.87 -1.49
C SER A 168 -5.16 13.06 -1.20
N ASP A 169 -4.12 13.26 -2.02
CA ASP A 169 -3.19 14.38 -1.89
C ASP A 169 -3.90 15.73 -2.02
N GLU A 170 -4.86 15.85 -2.94
CA GLU A 170 -5.63 17.07 -3.20
C GLU A 170 -6.40 17.53 -1.95
N LEU A 171 -6.96 16.58 -1.19
CA LEU A 171 -7.72 16.87 0.02
C LEU A 171 -6.85 17.16 1.25
N VAL A 172 -5.57 16.81 1.24
CA VAL A 172 -4.64 17.07 2.36
C VAL A 172 -3.84 18.34 2.10
N PHE A 173 -3.36 18.54 0.88
CA PHE A 173 -2.54 19.68 0.50
C PHE A 173 -3.34 20.88 -0.03
N GLY A 174 -4.65 20.72 -0.26
CA GLY A 174 -5.53 21.80 -0.69
C GLY A 174 -5.73 22.87 0.40
N ALA A 175 -5.86 24.13 -0.03
CA ALA A 175 -5.93 25.30 0.85
C ALA A 175 -7.11 25.29 1.85
N LYS A 176 -8.19 24.58 1.54
CA LYS A 176 -9.43 24.55 2.34
C LYS A 176 -9.62 23.26 3.14
N ALA A 177 -8.56 22.47 3.33
CA ALA A 177 -8.68 21.19 4.02
C ALA A 177 -8.92 21.37 5.53
N LYS A 178 -10.17 21.18 5.99
CA LYS A 178 -10.46 21.10 7.43
C LYS A 178 -9.79 19.84 7.99
N TRP A 179 -8.94 20.03 9.01
CA TRP A 179 -8.30 18.94 9.74
C TRP A 179 -9.37 18.08 10.44
N LYS A 180 -9.15 16.75 10.47
CA LYS A 180 -10.07 15.80 11.12
C LYS A 180 -9.29 14.90 12.09
N PRO A 181 -9.74 14.73 13.34
CA PRO A 181 -9.03 13.93 14.35
C PRO A 181 -9.03 12.42 14.08
N LYS A 182 -9.79 11.94 13.08
CA LYS A 182 -9.90 10.51 12.73
C LYS A 182 -8.52 9.84 12.59
N TYR A 183 -7.60 10.46 11.84
CA TYR A 183 -6.28 9.87 11.58
C TYR A 183 -5.36 9.94 12.79
N ARG A 184 -5.51 10.98 13.62
CA ARG A 184 -4.83 11.07 14.93
C ARG A 184 -5.22 9.92 15.83
N ASN A 185 -6.50 9.53 15.86
CA ASN A 185 -6.97 8.42 16.67
C ASN A 185 -6.42 7.08 16.16
N ILE A 186 -6.33 6.88 14.84
CA ILE A 186 -5.72 5.68 14.25
C ILE A 186 -4.25 5.60 14.66
N TRP A 187 -3.50 6.70 14.49
CA TRP A 187 -2.09 6.74 14.88
C TRP A 187 -1.89 6.53 16.39
N ARG A 188 -2.74 7.12 17.23
CA ARG A 188 -2.68 6.91 18.68
C ARG A 188 -2.91 5.44 19.04
N LYS A 189 -3.92 4.79 18.44
CA LYS A 189 -4.20 3.36 18.64
C LYS A 189 -3.02 2.47 18.23
N TRP A 190 -2.32 2.84 17.16
CA TRP A 190 -1.11 2.17 16.73
C TRP A 190 0.02 2.30 17.75
N LEU A 191 0.26 3.51 18.27
CA LEU A 191 1.26 3.74 19.31
C LEU A 191 0.95 3.02 20.63
N THR A 192 -0.32 2.75 20.93
CA THR A 192 -0.73 2.05 22.16
C THR A 192 -0.67 0.52 22.05
N ARG A 193 -0.37 -0.08 20.88
CA ARG A 193 -0.21 -1.54 20.77
C ARG A 193 0.99 -2.02 21.59
N GLU A 194 0.77 -3.10 22.35
CA GLU A 194 1.67 -3.61 23.40
C GLU A 194 3.05 -4.06 22.89
N ASP A 195 3.18 -4.46 21.62
CA ASP A 195 4.44 -4.92 21.03
C ASP A 195 5.57 -3.86 21.07
N ARG A 196 5.23 -2.58 21.26
CA ARG A 196 6.21 -1.47 21.36
C ARG A 196 6.66 -1.15 22.77
N LYS A 197 5.94 -1.62 23.80
CA LYS A 197 6.40 -1.47 25.19
C LYS A 197 7.68 -2.26 25.42
N LEU A 198 7.85 -3.39 24.72
CA LEU A 198 9.00 -4.28 24.89
C LEU A 198 10.28 -3.68 24.29
N GLU A 199 10.23 -3.06 23.10
CA GLU A 199 11.43 -2.44 22.48
C GLU A 199 11.98 -1.24 23.28
N ILE A 200 11.14 -0.48 23.99
CA ILE A 200 11.61 0.67 24.80
C ILE A 200 12.35 0.19 26.07
N ILE A 201 12.01 -1.00 26.58
CA ILE A 201 12.66 -1.56 27.78
C ILE A 201 14.07 -2.06 27.43
N PHE A 202 14.26 -2.71 26.28
CA PHE A 202 15.59 -3.18 25.87
C PHE A 202 16.56 -2.02 25.58
N ARG A 203 16.11 -0.96 24.89
CA ARG A 203 16.99 0.19 24.57
C ARG A 203 17.37 1.04 25.80
N LYS A 204 16.66 0.90 26.92
CA LYS A 204 17.03 1.55 28.19
C LYS A 204 18.12 0.83 28.96
N ASN A 205 18.32 -0.47 28.72
CA ASN A 205 19.27 -1.29 29.46
C ASN A 205 20.68 -1.29 28.83
N GLU A 206 20.83 -0.82 27.59
CA GLU A 206 22.14 -0.69 26.90
C GLU A 206 22.84 0.66 27.16
N LEU A 207 22.24 1.57 27.95
CA LEU A 207 22.80 2.89 28.28
C LEU A 207 23.19 3.02 29.76
N VAL A 208 23.28 1.90 30.48
CA VAL A 208 23.64 1.84 31.91
C VAL A 208 25.03 1.21 32.14
N ASP A 209 25.71 0.78 31.07
CA ASP A 209 27.13 0.38 31.08
C ASP A 209 27.99 1.42 30.34
#